data_AF-A0A2E2MIH6-F1
#
_entry.id   AF-A0A2E2MIH6-F1
#
_cell.length_a   1.000
_cell.length_b   1.000
_cell.length_c   1.000
_cell.angle_alpha   90.00
_cell.angle_beta   90.00
_cell.angle_gamma   90.00
#
_symmetry.space_group_name_H-M   'P 1'
#
loop_
_entity.id
_entity.type
_entity.pdbx_description
1 polymer ?
#
loop_
_entity_poly.entity_id
_entity_poly.type
_entity_poly.pdbx_seq_one_letter_code
_entity_poly.pdbx_strand_id
1 'polypeptide(L)'
;TPPVGLASFAAAAVSGGDPIRTGFIAFFYSLRTAALPFLFIFNTDLLLIDVDAVHGVFVFITATLAMLLFAAATQGYFLTKSKIWETVVLLVLAFSFFRPGFWMDMISAPYIDYKPAEMATAFENTPEGEKVRLMISGKDDIGNPRKWMVVLPVGPSASGAERIKAVGLTLREEDGKVLIDDVAFGSEAKKVGLDWDQEITKVLQPADQVNKYWIYLPALLILCLVVLAQKARIRKTSAQPA
;
A
#
# COMPACT_ATOMS: atom_id res chain seq x y z
N THR A 1 -22.10 -0.76 8.31
CA THR A 1 -21.67 -0.22 9.62
C THR A 1 -22.84 0.50 10.26
N PRO A 2 -22.90 0.58 11.61
CA PRO A 2 -24.04 1.11 12.35
C PRO A 2 -24.64 2.44 11.84
N PRO A 3 -23.87 3.48 11.45
CA PRO A 3 -24.48 4.75 11.03
C PRO A 3 -25.25 4.67 9.71
N VAL A 4 -24.79 3.85 8.75
CA VAL A 4 -25.44 3.70 7.44
C VAL A 4 -26.65 2.75 7.53
N GLY A 5 -26.53 1.68 8.32
CA GLY A 5 -27.60 0.71 8.51
C GLY A 5 -28.81 1.33 9.19
N LEU A 6 -28.64 1.87 10.40
CA LEU A 6 -29.75 2.33 11.25
C LEU A 6 -30.59 3.43 10.58
N ALA A 7 -29.94 4.37 9.88
CA ALA A 7 -30.61 5.40 9.10
C ALA A 7 -31.43 4.83 7.93
N SER A 8 -30.89 3.84 7.22
CA SER A 8 -31.60 3.19 6.09
C SER A 8 -32.82 2.38 6.54
N PHE A 9 -32.76 1.71 7.70
CA PHE A 9 -33.90 1.00 8.28
C PHE A 9 -35.01 1.98 8.72
N ALA A 10 -34.64 3.09 9.35
CA ALA A 10 -35.58 4.13 9.74
C ALA A 10 -36.24 4.79 8.51
N ALA A 11 -35.47 5.11 7.47
CA ALA A 11 -36.00 5.66 6.22
C ALA A 11 -36.93 4.69 5.49
N ALA A 12 -36.62 3.40 5.50
CA ALA A 12 -37.49 2.36 4.93
C ALA A 12 -38.82 2.25 5.69
N ALA A 13 -38.81 2.35 7.02
CA ALA A 13 -40.02 2.34 7.85
C ALA A 13 -40.94 3.55 7.56
N VAL A 14 -40.37 4.72 7.24
CA VAL A 14 -41.14 5.93 6.89
C VAL A 14 -41.66 5.89 5.45
N SER A 15 -40.88 5.37 4.50
CA SER A 15 -41.22 5.34 3.08
C SER A 15 -42.03 4.11 2.64
N GLY A 16 -42.21 3.12 3.52
CA GLY A 16 -42.88 1.85 3.21
C GLY A 16 -42.04 0.90 2.32
N GLY A 17 -40.74 1.18 2.17
CA GLY A 17 -39.81 0.35 1.39
C GLY A 17 -39.32 -0.89 2.16
N ASP A 18 -38.77 -1.85 1.44
CA ASP A 18 -38.09 -3.00 2.04
C ASP A 18 -36.80 -2.52 2.76
N PRO A 19 -36.67 -2.71 4.08
CA PRO A 19 -35.52 -2.23 4.83
C PRO A 19 -34.20 -2.90 4.45
N ILE A 20 -34.22 -4.18 4.04
CA ILE A 20 -33.03 -4.90 3.59
C ILE A 20 -32.58 -4.32 2.25
N ARG A 21 -33.48 -4.14 1.28
CA ARG A 21 -33.12 -3.54 -0.03
C ARG A 21 -32.63 -2.11 0.12
N THR A 22 -33.30 -1.30 0.94
CA THR A 22 -32.90 0.09 1.22
C THR A 22 -31.51 0.14 1.85
N GLY A 23 -31.23 -0.76 2.80
CA GLY A 23 -29.91 -0.91 3.40
C GLY A 23 -28.81 -1.31 2.40
N PHE A 24 -29.09 -2.23 1.48
CA PHE A 24 -28.14 -2.58 0.42
C PHE A 24 -27.83 -1.39 -0.49
N ILE A 25 -28.85 -0.65 -0.94
CA ILE A 25 -28.65 0.53 -1.78
C ILE A 25 -27.81 1.58 -1.03
N ALA A 26 -28.19 1.89 0.22
CA ALA A 26 -27.45 2.84 1.06
C ALA A 26 -26.00 2.42 1.29
N PHE A 27 -25.74 1.12 1.50
CA PHE A 27 -24.40 0.57 1.62
C PHE A 27 -23.57 0.85 0.37
N PHE A 28 -24.07 0.51 -0.82
CA PHE A 28 -23.34 0.76 -2.08
C PHE A 28 -23.10 2.25 -2.33
N TYR A 29 -24.04 3.13 -1.98
CA TYR A 29 -23.83 4.58 -2.03
C TYR A 29 -22.72 5.05 -1.07
N SER A 30 -22.60 4.42 0.10
CA SER A 30 -21.60 4.77 1.12
C SER A 30 -20.19 4.20 0.86
N LEU A 31 -20.03 3.25 -0.06
CA LEU A 31 -18.71 2.64 -0.35
C LEU A 31 -17.64 3.67 -0.72
N ARG A 32 -18.04 4.81 -1.31
CA ARG A 32 -17.14 5.92 -1.64
C ARG A 32 -16.45 6.51 -0.42
N THR A 33 -17.18 6.72 0.68
CA THR A 33 -16.58 7.27 1.90
C THR A 33 -15.72 6.24 2.62
N ALA A 34 -16.07 4.95 2.49
CA ALA A 34 -15.25 3.86 3.00
C ALA A 34 -13.89 3.71 2.27
N ALA A 35 -13.79 4.15 1.02
CA ALA A 35 -12.54 4.09 0.25
C ALA A 35 -11.50 5.15 0.67
N LEU A 36 -11.93 6.28 1.24
CA LEU A 36 -11.07 7.43 1.52
C LEU A 36 -9.90 7.12 2.48
N PRO A 37 -10.07 6.39 3.60
CA PRO A 37 -8.95 6.07 4.48
C PRO A 37 -7.88 5.21 3.80
N PHE A 38 -8.30 4.26 2.95
CA PHE A 38 -7.36 3.41 2.20
C PHE A 38 -6.54 4.23 1.21
N LEU A 39 -7.13 5.26 0.64
CA LEU A 39 -6.47 6.21 -0.25
C LEU A 39 -5.25 6.86 0.44
N PHE A 40 -5.41 7.36 1.66
CA PHE A 40 -4.32 7.96 2.44
C PHE A 40 -3.28 6.95 2.94
N ILE A 41 -3.71 5.73 3.27
CA ILE A 41 -2.79 4.68 3.74
C ILE A 41 -1.87 4.20 2.61
N PHE A 42 -2.41 4.03 1.40
CA PHE A 42 -1.66 3.48 0.27
C PHE A 42 -0.96 4.55 -0.58
N ASN A 43 -1.34 5.81 -0.45
CA ASN A 43 -0.70 6.93 -1.12
C ASN A 43 -0.42 8.05 -0.12
N THR A 44 0.72 7.95 0.55
CA THR A 44 1.20 8.93 1.53
C THR A 44 1.43 10.31 0.92
N ASP A 45 1.63 10.41 -0.39
CA ASP A 45 1.83 11.70 -1.08
C ASP A 45 0.56 12.57 -1.00
N LEU A 46 -0.62 11.97 -0.74
CA LEU A 46 -1.86 12.71 -0.47
C LEU A 46 -1.84 13.45 0.86
N LEU A 47 -0.96 13.07 1.78
CA LEU A 47 -0.72 13.81 3.01
C LEU A 47 0.12 15.07 2.77
N LEU A 48 0.68 15.22 1.56
CA LEU A 48 1.54 16.33 1.15
C LEU A 48 2.77 16.52 2.06
N ILE A 49 3.23 15.44 2.69
CA ILE A 49 4.45 15.41 3.50
C ILE A 49 5.63 15.21 2.56
N ASP A 50 6.60 16.13 2.58
CA ASP A 50 7.80 16.12 1.71
C ASP A 50 7.48 16.11 0.20
N VAL A 51 6.38 16.77 -0.19
CA VAL A 51 5.89 16.83 -1.58
C VAL A 51 6.00 18.26 -2.13
N ASP A 52 6.62 18.41 -3.30
CA ASP A 52 6.67 19.69 -4.01
C ASP A 52 5.29 20.08 -4.60
N ALA A 53 5.09 21.37 -4.87
CA ALA A 53 3.78 21.86 -5.30
C ALA A 53 3.29 21.24 -6.62
N VAL A 54 4.21 20.97 -7.55
CA VAL A 54 3.88 20.37 -8.85
C VAL A 54 3.45 18.93 -8.67
N HIS A 55 4.20 18.17 -7.88
CA HIS A 55 3.87 16.80 -7.53
C HIS A 55 2.57 16.69 -6.74
N GLY A 56 2.31 17.63 -5.82
CA GLY A 56 1.04 17.71 -5.09
C GLY A 56 -0.16 17.90 -6.01
N VAL A 57 -0.06 18.79 -7.01
CA VAL A 57 -1.11 18.98 -8.03
C VAL A 57 -1.30 17.71 -8.87
N PHE A 58 -0.22 17.04 -9.25
CA PHE A 58 -0.28 15.78 -9.98
C PHE A 58 -0.99 14.67 -9.17
N VAL A 59 -0.65 14.51 -7.90
CA VAL A 59 -1.29 13.57 -6.98
C VAL A 59 -2.77 13.91 -6.78
N PHE A 60 -3.11 15.19 -6.66
CA PHE A 60 -4.49 15.64 -6.55
C PHE A 60 -5.33 15.29 -7.80
N ILE A 61 -4.80 15.55 -9.00
CA ILE A 61 -5.47 15.23 -10.26
C ILE A 61 -5.69 13.72 -10.39
N THR A 62 -4.67 12.92 -10.09
CA THR A 62 -4.73 11.46 -10.22
C THR A 62 -5.66 10.82 -9.19
N ALA A 63 -5.67 11.31 -7.95
CA ALA A 63 -6.62 10.87 -6.93
C ALA A 63 -8.07 11.27 -7.28
N THR A 64 -8.27 12.47 -7.82
CA THR A 64 -9.59 12.90 -8.32
C THR A 64 -10.09 12.00 -9.44
N LEU A 65 -9.22 11.70 -10.42
CA LEU A 65 -9.54 10.78 -11.51
C LEU A 65 -9.92 9.39 -10.96
N ALA A 66 -9.13 8.86 -10.03
CA ALA A 66 -9.38 7.56 -9.42
C ALA A 66 -10.73 7.51 -8.67
N MET A 67 -11.07 8.56 -7.92
CA MET A 67 -12.38 8.69 -7.26
C MET A 67 -13.54 8.75 -8.24
N LEU A 68 -13.38 9.45 -9.38
CA LEU A 68 -14.38 9.48 -10.44
C LEU A 68 -14.57 8.11 -11.09
N LEU A 69 -13.49 7.38 -11.37
CA LEU A 69 -13.56 6.02 -11.92
C LEU A 69 -14.23 5.05 -10.93
N PHE A 70 -13.90 5.14 -9.65
CA PHE A 70 -14.53 4.34 -8.61
C PHE A 70 -16.03 4.64 -8.49
N ALA A 71 -16.42 5.92 -8.50
CA ALA A 71 -17.82 6.33 -8.50
C ALA A 71 -18.55 5.83 -9.75
N ALA A 72 -17.97 5.98 -10.93
CA ALA A 72 -18.55 5.49 -12.19
C ALA A 72 -18.75 3.97 -12.19
N ALA A 73 -17.78 3.23 -11.65
CA ALA A 73 -17.84 1.78 -11.56
C ALA A 73 -18.94 1.32 -10.58
N THR A 74 -18.97 1.89 -9.37
CA THR A 74 -19.97 1.54 -8.33
C THR A 74 -21.40 1.92 -8.72
N GLN A 75 -21.59 2.97 -9.52
CA GLN A 75 -22.90 3.33 -10.07
C GLN A 75 -23.26 2.57 -11.37
N GLY A 76 -22.33 1.81 -11.94
CA GLY A 76 -22.54 1.09 -13.21
C GLY A 76 -22.75 2.03 -14.40
N TYR A 77 -22.25 3.27 -14.32
CA TYR A 77 -22.44 4.29 -15.33
C TYR A 77 -21.21 5.18 -15.43
N PHE A 78 -20.65 5.32 -16.64
CA PHE A 78 -19.55 6.24 -16.90
C PHE A 78 -19.94 7.31 -17.92
N LEU A 79 -19.83 7.02 -19.23
CA LEU A 79 -20.41 7.86 -20.29
C LEU A 79 -21.76 7.31 -20.76
N THR A 80 -21.92 5.99 -20.65
CA THR A 80 -23.17 5.25 -20.86
C THR A 80 -23.26 4.15 -19.81
N LYS A 81 -24.36 3.39 -19.81
CA LYS A 81 -24.52 2.23 -18.94
C LYS A 81 -23.35 1.27 -19.15
N SER A 82 -22.61 1.01 -18.08
CA SER A 82 -21.42 0.15 -18.11
C SER A 82 -21.84 -1.31 -18.18
N LYS A 83 -21.13 -2.10 -18.98
CA LYS A 83 -21.21 -3.56 -18.90
C LYS A 83 -20.50 -4.04 -17.62
N ILE A 84 -20.84 -5.22 -17.11
CA ILE A 84 -20.20 -5.78 -15.90
C ILE A 84 -18.67 -5.81 -16.04
N TRP A 85 -18.15 -6.21 -17.20
CA TRP A 85 -16.71 -6.21 -17.43
C TRP A 85 -16.10 -4.80 -17.46
N GLU A 86 -16.82 -3.79 -17.94
CA GLU A 86 -16.35 -2.39 -17.92
C GLU A 86 -16.32 -1.86 -16.49
N THR A 87 -17.31 -2.20 -15.67
CA THR A 87 -17.30 -1.89 -14.25
C THR A 87 -16.09 -2.52 -13.56
N VAL A 88 -15.78 -3.79 -13.82
CA VAL A 88 -14.59 -4.44 -13.27
C VAL A 88 -13.31 -3.74 -13.74
N VAL A 89 -13.21 -3.42 -15.04
CA VAL A 89 -12.05 -2.68 -15.58
C VAL A 89 -11.92 -1.30 -14.92
N LEU A 90 -13.01 -0.54 -14.75
CA LEU A 90 -12.99 0.76 -14.08
C LEU A 90 -12.58 0.65 -12.60
N LEU A 91 -12.96 -0.42 -11.90
CA LEU A 91 -12.50 -0.69 -10.53
C LEU A 91 -10.99 -0.98 -10.49
N VAL A 92 -10.49 -1.82 -11.42
CA VAL A 92 -9.06 -2.10 -11.52
C VAL A 92 -8.28 -0.82 -11.84
N LEU A 93 -8.78 0.01 -12.76
CA LEU A 93 -8.17 1.30 -13.07
C LEU A 93 -8.16 2.24 -11.85
N ALA A 94 -9.28 2.37 -11.14
CA ALA A 94 -9.35 3.16 -9.92
C ALA A 94 -8.32 2.68 -8.88
N PHE A 95 -8.20 1.35 -8.70
CA PHE A 95 -7.19 0.75 -7.83
C PHE A 95 -5.76 1.05 -8.29
N SER A 96 -5.46 0.95 -9.59
CA SER A 96 -4.14 1.26 -10.15
C SER A 96 -3.73 2.72 -9.93
N PHE A 97 -4.68 3.67 -10.00
CA PHE A 97 -4.40 5.07 -9.68
C PHE A 97 -4.31 5.34 -8.18
N PHE A 98 -5.03 4.60 -7.34
CA PHE A 98 -4.92 4.74 -5.87
C PHE A 98 -3.63 4.15 -5.31
N ARG A 99 -3.22 3.00 -5.83
CA ARG A 99 -2.04 2.26 -5.35
C ARG A 99 -1.16 1.84 -6.53
N PRO A 100 -0.49 2.78 -7.19
CA PRO A 100 0.42 2.46 -8.29
C PRO A 100 1.54 1.50 -7.88
N GLY A 101 2.04 1.66 -6.64
CA GLY A 101 3.11 0.84 -6.09
C GLY A 101 2.79 -0.66 -6.09
N PHE A 102 1.53 -1.08 -5.94
CA PHE A 102 1.18 -2.50 -5.91
C PHE A 102 1.63 -3.26 -7.16
N TRP A 103 1.42 -2.67 -8.34
CA TRP A 103 1.81 -3.29 -9.60
C TRP A 103 3.32 -3.22 -9.83
N MET A 104 3.93 -2.12 -9.39
CA MET A 104 5.37 -1.93 -9.54
C MET A 104 6.18 -2.80 -8.60
N ASP A 105 5.67 -3.08 -7.39
CA ASP A 105 6.26 -4.02 -6.43
C ASP A 105 6.32 -5.46 -7.00
N MET A 106 5.39 -5.82 -7.91
CA MET A 106 5.40 -7.13 -8.58
C MET A 106 6.47 -7.21 -9.68
N ILE A 107 6.84 -6.08 -10.27
CA ILE A 107 7.87 -6.00 -11.34
C ILE A 107 9.26 -5.80 -10.71
N SER A 108 9.34 -4.93 -9.70
CA SER A 108 10.55 -4.51 -9.00
C SER A 108 10.28 -4.55 -7.50
N ALA A 109 10.74 -5.61 -6.83
CA ALA A 109 10.52 -5.79 -5.41
C ALA A 109 11.10 -4.60 -4.61
N PRO A 110 10.39 -4.09 -3.58
CA PRO A 110 10.86 -2.95 -2.77
C PRO A 110 12.06 -3.30 -1.87
N TYR A 111 12.28 -4.59 -1.64
CA TYR A 111 13.34 -5.06 -0.77
C TYR A 111 14.06 -6.25 -1.39
N ILE A 112 15.38 -6.29 -1.20
CA ILE A 112 16.20 -7.48 -1.44
C ILE A 112 16.26 -8.26 -0.12
N ASP A 113 15.85 -9.52 -0.17
CA ASP A 113 15.87 -10.43 0.99
C ASP A 113 17.26 -11.09 1.09
N TYR A 114 18.01 -10.72 2.13
CA TYR A 114 19.30 -11.29 2.46
C TYR A 114 19.16 -12.33 3.58
N LYS A 115 20.00 -13.35 3.51
CA LYS A 115 20.14 -14.29 4.63
C LYS A 115 20.69 -13.58 5.86
N PRO A 116 20.36 -14.03 7.08
CA PRO A 116 20.89 -13.44 8.30
C PRO A 116 22.42 -13.38 8.36
N ALA A 117 23.12 -14.38 7.81
CA ALA A 117 24.59 -14.40 7.73
C ALA A 117 25.17 -13.30 6.82
N GLU A 118 24.40 -12.83 5.84
CA GLU A 118 24.80 -11.79 4.87
C GLU A 118 24.37 -10.39 5.33
N MET A 119 23.94 -10.24 6.59
CA MET A 119 23.47 -8.96 7.14
C MET A 119 24.49 -7.84 7.00
N ALA A 120 25.78 -8.14 7.17
CA ALA A 120 26.84 -7.13 6.97
C ALA A 120 26.81 -6.58 5.55
N THR A 121 26.67 -7.45 4.55
CA THR A 121 26.57 -7.06 3.14
C THR A 121 25.32 -6.21 2.88
N ALA A 122 24.18 -6.56 3.47
CA ALA A 122 22.95 -5.77 3.36
C ALA A 122 23.12 -4.36 3.93
N PHE A 123 23.77 -4.22 5.11
CA PHE A 123 24.06 -2.92 5.71
C PHE A 123 25.10 -2.12 4.92
N GLU A 124 26.07 -2.78 4.30
CA GLU A 124 27.10 -2.13 3.48
C GLU A 124 26.53 -1.59 2.17
N ASN A 125 25.67 -2.36 1.50
CA ASN A 125 25.03 -1.96 0.24
C ASN A 125 23.88 -0.95 0.40
N THR A 126 23.42 -0.71 1.64
CA THR A 126 22.39 0.29 1.89
C THR A 126 23.01 1.70 1.96
N PRO A 127 22.47 2.69 1.23
CA PRO A 127 22.90 4.08 1.35
C PRO A 127 22.76 4.64 2.78
N GLU A 128 23.61 5.60 3.13
CA GLU A 128 23.50 6.31 4.40
C GLU A 128 22.15 7.03 4.51
N GLY A 129 21.53 6.98 5.69
CA GLY A 129 20.23 7.60 5.96
C GLY A 129 19.02 6.75 5.58
N GLU A 130 19.21 5.69 4.81
CA GLU A 130 18.17 4.69 4.59
C GLU A 130 18.02 3.72 5.78
N LYS A 131 16.99 2.87 5.72
CA LYS A 131 16.61 2.01 6.84
C LYS A 131 16.53 0.55 6.41
N VAL A 132 17.31 -0.32 7.04
CA VAL A 132 17.23 -1.78 6.87
C VAL A 132 16.15 -2.32 7.79
N ARG A 133 15.36 -3.28 7.30
CA ARG A 133 14.34 -3.95 8.12
C ARG A 133 14.79 -5.35 8.48
N LEU A 134 14.65 -5.73 9.74
CA LEU A 134 14.99 -7.06 10.22
C LEU A 134 13.73 -7.77 10.69
N MET A 135 13.58 -9.03 10.32
CA MET A 135 12.54 -9.89 10.86
C MET A 135 13.14 -10.67 12.03
N ILE A 136 12.64 -10.40 13.22
CA ILE A 136 13.11 -10.98 14.47
C ILE A 136 12.15 -12.06 14.93
N SER A 137 12.71 -13.13 15.47
CA SER A 137 11.99 -14.19 16.16
C SER A 137 12.52 -14.27 17.59
N GLY A 138 11.66 -14.03 18.57
CA GLY A 138 12.03 -14.02 19.98
C GLY A 138 10.83 -14.31 20.86
N LYS A 139 10.91 -13.90 22.12
CA LYS A 139 9.81 -13.97 23.08
C LYS A 139 9.27 -12.56 23.37
N ASP A 140 7.98 -12.46 23.63
CA ASP A 140 7.38 -11.24 24.20
C ASP A 140 7.67 -11.11 25.70
N ASP A 141 7.21 -10.02 26.32
CA ASP A 141 7.41 -9.71 27.75
C ASP A 141 6.87 -10.79 28.70
N ILE A 142 6.02 -11.69 28.21
CA ILE A 142 5.37 -12.77 28.97
C ILE A 142 5.97 -14.15 28.61
N GLY A 143 6.95 -14.18 27.70
CA GLY A 143 7.68 -15.39 27.31
C GLY A 143 7.07 -16.16 26.12
N ASN A 144 6.02 -15.65 25.47
CA ASN A 144 5.43 -16.31 24.31
C ASN A 144 6.27 -16.06 23.06
N PRO A 145 6.46 -17.07 22.18
CA PRO A 145 7.17 -16.88 20.93
C PRO A 145 6.43 -15.90 20.04
N ARG A 146 7.14 -14.88 19.55
CA ARG A 146 6.62 -13.86 18.65
C ARG A 146 7.63 -13.57 17.53
N LYS A 147 7.11 -13.30 16.35
CA LYS A 147 7.88 -12.75 15.23
C LYS A 147 7.42 -11.35 14.92
N TRP A 148 8.35 -10.42 14.76
CA TRP A 148 8.04 -9.03 14.45
C TRP A 148 9.14 -8.40 13.61
N MET A 149 8.81 -7.28 12.97
CA MET A 149 9.73 -6.53 12.14
C MET A 149 10.25 -5.33 12.93
N VAL A 150 11.56 -5.11 12.89
CA VAL A 150 12.22 -3.90 13.37
C VAL A 150 12.85 -3.15 12.21
N VAL A 151 13.08 -1.85 12.40
CA VAL A 151 13.64 -0.97 11.38
C VAL A 151 14.84 -0.25 11.99
N LEU A 152 16.02 -0.41 11.39
CA LEU A 152 17.26 0.18 11.87
C LEU A 152 17.81 1.18 10.85
N PRO A 153 18.21 2.38 11.28
CA PRO A 153 18.84 3.35 10.39
C PRO A 153 20.26 2.89 10.00
N VAL A 154 20.67 3.18 8.79
CA VAL A 154 22.04 2.96 8.32
C VAL A 154 22.84 4.24 8.54
N GLY A 155 23.87 4.11 9.37
CA GLY A 155 24.81 5.18 9.68
C GLY A 155 25.77 5.50 8.52
N PRO A 156 26.78 6.34 8.77
CA PRO A 156 27.70 6.81 7.75
C PRO A 156 28.46 5.70 7.02
N SER A 157 29.05 6.07 5.87
CA SER A 157 29.86 5.18 5.04
C SER A 157 30.99 4.53 5.85
N ALA A 158 30.82 3.24 6.14
CA ALA A 158 31.69 2.38 6.91
C ALA A 158 31.44 0.93 6.48
N SER A 159 32.26 -0.01 6.93
CA SER A 159 32.03 -1.44 6.63
C SER A 159 30.69 -1.91 7.20
N GLY A 160 30.08 -2.94 6.60
CA GLY A 160 28.83 -3.50 7.06
C GLY A 160 28.84 -3.90 8.54
N ALA A 161 29.94 -4.50 9.00
CA ALA A 161 30.12 -4.89 10.40
C ALA A 161 30.24 -3.68 11.36
N GLU A 162 30.89 -2.60 10.94
CA GLU A 162 30.96 -1.36 11.72
C GLU A 162 29.59 -0.68 11.81
N ARG A 163 28.81 -0.70 10.72
CA ARG A 163 27.43 -0.17 10.71
C ARG A 163 26.53 -0.95 11.66
N ILE A 164 26.63 -2.29 11.70
CA ILE A 164 25.90 -3.15 12.64
C ILE A 164 26.30 -2.84 14.10
N LYS A 165 27.60 -2.67 14.37
CA LYS A 165 28.06 -2.28 15.71
C LYS A 165 27.61 -0.86 16.07
N ALA A 166 27.58 0.07 15.12
CA ALA A 166 27.16 1.45 15.33
C ALA A 166 25.67 1.56 15.70
N VAL A 167 24.80 0.70 15.14
CA VAL A 167 23.41 0.59 15.59
C VAL A 167 23.26 -0.12 16.95
N GLY A 168 24.36 -0.62 17.50
CA GLY A 168 24.46 -1.22 18.83
C GLY A 168 24.21 -2.72 18.85
N LEU A 169 24.41 -3.43 17.73
CA LEU A 169 24.22 -4.87 17.66
C LEU A 169 25.57 -5.60 17.67
N THR A 170 25.66 -6.60 18.53
CA THR A 170 26.67 -7.66 18.45
C THR A 170 25.96 -8.95 18.10
N LEU A 171 26.45 -9.64 17.06
CA LEU A 171 25.83 -10.85 16.53
C LEU A 171 26.70 -12.06 16.85
N ARG A 172 26.06 -13.20 17.15
CA ARG A 172 26.71 -14.50 17.20
C ARG A 172 26.02 -15.47 16.26
N GLU A 173 26.80 -16.38 15.70
CA GLU A 173 26.30 -17.48 14.88
C GLU A 173 26.33 -18.77 15.70
N GLU A 174 25.19 -19.44 15.81
CA GLU A 174 25.01 -20.66 16.60
C GLU A 174 24.06 -21.58 15.83
N ASP A 175 24.47 -22.83 15.58
CA ASP A 175 23.69 -23.83 14.83
C ASP A 175 23.16 -23.35 13.46
N GLY A 176 23.92 -22.50 12.76
CA GLY A 176 23.52 -21.93 11.45
C GLY A 176 22.44 -20.84 11.55
N LYS A 177 22.14 -20.36 12.76
CA LYS A 177 21.28 -19.22 13.04
C LYS A 177 22.11 -18.03 13.48
N VAL A 178 21.65 -16.83 13.14
CA VAL A 178 22.25 -15.58 13.61
C VAL A 178 21.40 -15.06 14.77
N LEU A 179 21.99 -15.05 15.96
CA LEU A 179 21.37 -14.53 17.17
C LEU A 179 22.03 -13.20 17.57
N ILE A 180 21.26 -12.38 18.26
CA ILE A 180 21.76 -11.18 18.91
C ILE A 180 22.49 -11.60 20.19
N ASP A 181 23.79 -11.35 20.25
CA ASP A 181 24.63 -11.67 21.40
C ASP A 181 24.52 -10.58 22.47
N ASP A 182 24.60 -9.32 22.05
CA ASP A 182 24.46 -8.16 22.93
C ASP A 182 23.82 -6.98 22.19
N VAL A 183 23.11 -6.14 22.95
CA VAL A 183 22.54 -4.89 22.46
C VAL A 183 23.05 -3.74 23.32
N ALA A 184 23.88 -2.89 22.74
CA ALA A 184 24.50 -1.78 23.45
C ALA A 184 23.44 -0.86 24.07
N PHE A 185 23.66 -0.47 25.33
CA PHE A 185 22.74 0.42 26.05
C PHE A 185 22.62 1.79 25.36
N GLY A 186 21.40 2.31 25.25
CA GLY A 186 21.12 3.61 24.61
C GLY A 186 21.21 3.62 23.07
N SER A 187 21.51 2.47 22.45
CA SER A 187 21.62 2.34 20.99
C SER A 187 20.26 2.39 20.26
N GLU A 188 20.31 2.60 18.95
CA GLU A 188 19.11 2.54 18.09
C GLU A 188 18.47 1.15 18.13
N ALA A 189 19.27 0.08 18.17
CA ALA A 189 18.80 -1.28 18.35
C ALA A 189 18.00 -1.46 19.66
N LYS A 190 18.51 -0.93 20.79
CA LYS A 190 17.79 -1.03 22.06
C LYS A 190 16.47 -0.24 22.06
N LYS A 191 16.44 0.93 21.40
CA LYS A 191 15.23 1.77 21.29
C LYS A 191 14.10 1.09 20.52
N VAL A 192 14.43 0.28 19.52
CA VAL A 192 13.43 -0.48 18.75
C VAL A 192 13.05 -1.82 19.41
N GLY A 193 13.50 -2.06 20.65
CA GLY A 193 13.11 -3.21 21.46
C GLY A 193 13.88 -4.49 21.17
N LEU A 194 15.07 -4.39 20.55
CA LEU A 194 15.95 -5.55 20.41
C LEU A 194 16.57 -5.92 21.75
N ASP A 195 16.75 -7.23 21.94
CA ASP A 195 17.41 -7.78 23.11
C ASP A 195 18.28 -8.98 22.75
N TRP A 196 19.14 -9.38 23.68
CA TRP A 196 19.96 -10.58 23.56
C TRP A 196 19.09 -11.85 23.41
N ASP A 197 19.66 -12.89 22.81
CA ASP A 197 19.01 -14.18 22.52
C ASP A 197 17.83 -14.13 21.52
N GLN A 198 17.65 -13.02 20.81
CA GLN A 198 16.69 -12.93 19.71
C GLN A 198 17.31 -13.44 18.40
N GLU A 199 16.54 -14.20 17.62
CA GLU A 199 16.96 -14.76 16.34
C GLU A 199 16.62 -13.81 15.19
N ILE A 200 17.60 -13.49 14.33
CA ILE A 200 17.36 -12.76 13.08
C ILE A 200 16.99 -13.77 12.00
N THR A 201 15.77 -13.67 11.49
CA THR A 201 15.23 -14.61 10.50
C THR A 201 15.33 -14.10 9.07
N LYS A 202 15.24 -12.78 8.87
CA LYS A 202 15.38 -12.13 7.55
C LYS A 202 15.97 -10.74 7.67
N VAL A 203 16.68 -10.32 6.63
CA VAL A 203 17.24 -8.98 6.48
C VAL A 203 16.75 -8.40 5.16
N LEU A 204 16.02 -7.30 5.22
CA LEU A 204 15.40 -6.65 4.07
C LEU A 204 16.12 -5.33 3.80
N GLN A 205 16.95 -5.32 2.76
CA GLN A 205 17.60 -4.12 2.24
C GLN A 205 16.62 -3.37 1.34
N PRO A 206 16.43 -2.04 1.51
CA PRO A 206 15.72 -1.24 0.52
C PRO A 206 16.37 -1.39 -0.87
N ALA A 207 15.53 -1.55 -1.89
CA ALA A 207 15.97 -1.70 -3.27
C ALA A 207 15.57 -0.48 -4.11
N ASP A 208 16.38 -0.17 -5.11
CA ASP A 208 16.03 0.83 -6.12
C ASP A 208 14.79 0.35 -6.90
N GLN A 209 13.67 1.02 -6.71
CA GLN A 209 12.44 0.71 -7.43
C GLN A 209 12.30 1.56 -8.69
N VAL A 210 11.80 0.92 -9.75
CA VAL A 210 11.27 1.66 -10.90
C VAL A 210 10.13 2.57 -10.42
N ASN A 211 10.11 3.79 -10.94
CA ASN A 211 9.15 4.80 -10.52
C ASN A 211 7.70 4.25 -10.57
N LYS A 212 6.99 4.36 -9.44
CA LYS A 212 5.63 3.84 -9.26
C LYS A 212 4.64 4.32 -10.33
N TYR A 213 4.83 5.53 -10.89
CA TYR A 213 3.90 6.15 -11.85
C TYR A 213 3.93 5.56 -13.27
N TRP A 214 4.88 4.68 -13.59
CA TRP A 214 4.91 4.03 -14.91
C TRP A 214 3.62 3.24 -15.22
N ILE A 215 2.94 2.74 -14.18
CA ILE A 215 1.66 2.05 -14.34
C ILE A 215 0.52 2.96 -14.84
N TYR A 216 0.65 4.29 -14.72
CA TYR A 216 -0.37 5.22 -15.21
C TYR A 216 -0.47 5.22 -16.73
N LEU A 217 0.63 4.97 -17.45
CA LEU A 217 0.62 4.91 -18.91
C LEU A 217 -0.29 3.79 -19.46
N PRO A 218 -0.11 2.51 -19.08
CA PRO A 218 -1.03 1.46 -19.51
C PRO A 218 -2.44 1.66 -18.95
N ALA A 219 -2.58 2.18 -17.72
CA ALA A 219 -3.90 2.46 -17.15
C ALA A 219 -4.68 3.51 -17.96
N LEU A 220 -4.04 4.62 -18.36
CA LEU A 220 -4.64 5.64 -19.20
C LEU A 220 -4.98 5.13 -20.60
N LEU A 221 -4.15 4.25 -21.16
CA LEU A 221 -4.43 3.60 -22.45
C LEU A 221 -5.70 2.74 -22.36
N ILE A 222 -5.81 1.90 -21.33
CA ILE A 222 -7.01 1.07 -21.10
C ILE A 222 -8.24 1.95 -20.86
N LEU A 223 -8.10 3.03 -20.09
CA LEU A 223 -9.18 3.99 -19.87
C LEU A 223 -9.65 4.62 -21.19
N CYS A 224 -8.71 5.00 -22.06
CA CYS A 224 -9.02 5.54 -23.37
C CYS A 224 -9.80 4.53 -24.23
N LEU A 225 -9.39 3.25 -24.21
CA LEU A 225 -10.12 2.17 -24.91
C LEU A 225 -11.55 2.01 -24.38
N VAL A 226 -11.78 2.08 -23.08
CA VAL A 226 -13.13 2.03 -22.47
C VAL A 226 -13.96 3.22 -22.94
N VAL A 227 -13.40 4.43 -22.93
CA VAL A 227 -14.08 5.65 -23.41
C VAL A 227 -14.47 5.53 -24.89
N LEU A 228 -13.55 5.07 -25.74
CA LEU A 228 -13.80 4.88 -27.17
C LEU A 228 -14.90 3.83 -27.41
N ALA A 229 -14.85 2.71 -26.68
CA ALA A 229 -15.87 1.67 -26.76
C ALA A 229 -17.26 2.17 -26.34
N GLN A 230 -17.34 2.96 -25.26
CA GLN A 230 -18.60 3.57 -24.82
C GLN A 230 -19.11 4.62 -25.81
N LYS A 231 -18.25 5.50 -26.33
CA LYS A 231 -18.62 6.49 -27.36
C LYS A 231 -19.13 5.83 -28.64
N ALA A 232 -18.51 4.74 -29.09
CA ALA A 232 -18.97 3.99 -30.25
C ALA A 232 -20.39 3.40 -30.04
N ARG A 233 -20.72 2.94 -28.82
CA ARG A 233 -22.08 2.47 -28.50
C ARG A 233 -23.11 3.59 -28.49
N ILE A 234 -22.76 4.74 -27.92
CA ILE A 234 -23.64 5.92 -27.91
C ILE A 234 -23.99 6.30 -29.35
N ARG A 235 -22.99 6.39 -30.25
CA ARG A 235 -23.20 6.71 -31.67
C ARG A 235 -24.12 5.71 -32.39
N LYS A 236 -23.96 4.41 -32.13
CA LYS A 236 -24.83 3.37 -32.72
C LYS A 236 -26.28 3.51 -32.26
N THR A 237 -26.49 3.81 -30.98
CA THR A 237 -27.83 3.97 -30.41
C THR A 237 -28.52 5.23 -30.94
N SER A 238 -27.78 6.33 -31.14
CA SER A 238 -28.32 7.56 -31.73
C SER A 238 -28.58 7.49 -33.23
N ALA A 239 -28.00 6.52 -33.94
CA ALA A 239 -28.14 6.35 -35.39
C ALA A 239 -29.27 5.39 -35.80
N GLN A 240 -29.96 4.77 -34.84
CA GLN A 240 -31.10 3.90 -35.10
C GLN A 240 -32.38 4.77 -35.09
N PRO A 241 -33.08 4.95 -36.24
CA PRO A 241 -34.34 5.68 -36.25
C PRO A 241 -35.39 4.91 -35.43
N ALA A 242 -36.23 5.68 -34.72
CA ALA A 242 -37.29 5.20 -33.84
C ALA A 242 -38.34 4.36 -34.57
#